data_AF-A0A316SGE7-F1
#
_entry.id   AF-A0A316SGE7-F1
#
_cell.length_a   1.000
_cell.length_b   1.000
_cell.length_c   1.000
_cell.angle_alpha   90.00
_cell.angle_beta   90.00
_cell.angle_gamma   90.00
#
_symmetry.space_group_name_H-M   'P 1'
#
loop_
_entity.id
_entity.type
_entity.pdbx_description
1 polymer ?
#
loop_
_entity_poly.entity_id
_entity_poly.type
_entity_poly.pdbx_seq_one_letter_code
_entity_poly.pdbx_strand_id
1 'polypeptide(L)'
;MGSDDLFKKRKARKLRDISRKKRTRELYKRVLIVCEGQKTEPLYFNSLREEYRLQATDIRITNAKGSDPMSLVKYAIDLYKNSQKEGNDFDFVFCVFDKDDHANFKQSMKYQK
;
A
#
# COMPACT_ATOMS: atom_id res chain seq x y z
N MET A 1 -58.77 17.60 -5.04
CA MET A 1 -57.74 17.07 -4.13
C MET A 1 -56.77 16.21 -4.94
N GLY A 2 -55.60 16.71 -5.34
CA GLY A 2 -54.68 15.91 -6.18
C GLY A 2 -53.29 16.50 -6.46
N SER A 3 -52.93 17.64 -5.86
CA SER A 3 -51.63 18.29 -6.05
C SER A 3 -50.51 17.67 -5.20
N ASP A 4 -50.84 17.14 -4.02
CA ASP A 4 -49.84 16.78 -2.99
C ASP A 4 -49.02 15.52 -3.34
N ASP A 5 -49.58 14.58 -4.10
CA ASP A 5 -48.88 13.36 -4.50
C ASP A 5 -47.80 13.60 -5.55
N LEU A 6 -47.96 14.65 -6.36
CA LEU A 6 -46.99 15.01 -7.41
C LEU A 6 -45.70 15.57 -6.82
N PHE A 7 -45.82 16.39 -5.77
CA PHE A 7 -44.68 16.97 -5.06
C PHE A 7 -43.90 15.93 -4.25
N LYS A 8 -44.61 14.98 -3.63
CA LYS A 8 -43.98 13.85 -2.92
C LYS A 8 -43.17 12.96 -3.87
N LYS A 9 -43.71 12.62 -5.05
CA LYS A 9 -43.00 11.82 -6.07
C LYS A 9 -41.75 12.53 -6.59
N ARG A 10 -41.81 13.83 -6.87
CA ARG A 10 -40.64 14.61 -7.31
C ARG A 10 -39.55 14.69 -6.23
N LYS A 11 -39.93 14.89 -4.97
CA LYS A 11 -38.99 14.93 -3.83
C LYS A 11 -38.31 13.57 -3.61
N ALA A 12 -39.07 12.47 -3.70
CA ALA A 12 -38.53 11.11 -3.57
C ALA A 12 -37.56 10.73 -4.69
N ARG A 13 -37.83 11.15 -5.94
CA ARG A 13 -36.90 10.93 -7.07
C ARG A 13 -35.62 11.73 -6.90
N LYS A 14 -35.72 13.01 -6.50
CA LYS A 14 -34.56 13.87 -6.22
C LYS A 14 -33.69 13.32 -5.08
N LEU A 15 -34.30 12.73 -4.03
CA LEU A 15 -33.57 12.05 -2.95
C LEU A 15 -32.84 10.79 -3.41
N ARG A 16 -33.44 10.01 -4.34
CA ARG A 16 -32.77 8.83 -4.94
C ARG A 16 -31.63 9.23 -5.88
N ASP A 17 -31.79 10.28 -6.68
CA ASP A 17 -30.72 10.79 -7.54
C ASP A 17 -29.57 11.43 -6.72
N ILE A 18 -29.85 11.97 -5.52
CA ILE A 18 -28.84 12.48 -4.57
C ILE A 18 -28.20 11.36 -3.74
N SER A 19 -28.80 10.16 -3.70
CA SER A 19 -28.17 8.99 -3.09
C SER A 19 -26.97 8.59 -3.96
N ARG A 20 -25.84 9.24 -3.65
CA ARG A 20 -24.55 9.05 -4.29
C ARG A 20 -24.32 7.56 -4.44
N LYS A 21 -24.09 7.11 -5.68
CA LYS A 21 -23.46 5.82 -5.96
C LYS A 21 -22.25 5.75 -5.03
N LYS A 22 -22.34 4.94 -3.96
CA LYS A 22 -21.18 4.68 -3.10
C LYS A 22 -20.13 4.18 -4.08
N ARG A 23 -19.08 4.98 -4.32
CA ARG A 23 -17.88 4.45 -4.97
C ARG A 23 -17.40 3.38 -4.00
N THR A 24 -17.71 2.14 -4.31
CA THR A 24 -17.00 0.99 -3.79
C THR A 24 -15.60 1.16 -4.37
N ARG A 25 -14.74 1.92 -3.68
CA ARG A 25 -13.31 1.79 -3.89
C ARG A 25 -13.05 0.32 -3.58
N GLU A 26 -12.64 -0.45 -4.58
CA GLU A 26 -11.90 -1.67 -4.31
C GLU A 26 -10.80 -1.26 -3.33
N LEU A 27 -10.72 -1.92 -2.18
CA LEU A 27 -9.65 -1.63 -1.23
C LEU A 27 -8.34 -1.90 -1.96
N TYR A 28 -7.62 -0.84 -2.30
CA TYR A 28 -6.29 -0.96 -2.85
C TYR A 28 -5.44 -1.75 -1.87
N LYS A 29 -4.68 -2.70 -2.40
CA LYS A 29 -3.78 -3.54 -1.61
C LYS A 29 -2.71 -2.66 -0.97
N ARG A 30 -2.47 -2.87 0.32
CA ARG A 30 -1.48 -2.11 1.08
C ARG A 30 -0.11 -2.78 1.00
N VAL A 31 0.88 -2.06 0.50
CA VAL A 31 2.20 -2.59 0.17
C VAL A 31 3.27 -1.89 0.99
N LEU A 32 4.19 -2.68 1.55
CA LEU A 32 5.44 -2.20 2.15
C LEU A 32 6.60 -2.52 1.21
N ILE A 33 7.40 -1.53 0.85
CA ILE A 33 8.66 -1.68 0.10
C ILE A 33 9.80 -1.21 1.00
N VAL A 34 10.72 -2.12 1.31
CA VAL A 34 11.92 -1.84 2.11
C VAL A 34 13.14 -1.91 1.20
N CYS A 35 13.80 -0.78 1.02
CA CYS A 35 15.00 -0.61 0.19
C CYS A 35 16.27 -0.70 1.05
N GLU A 36 17.34 -1.25 0.48
CA GLU A 36 18.69 -1.22 1.07
C GLU A 36 19.30 0.17 0.89
N GLY A 37 19.21 0.70 -0.33
CA GLY A 37 19.71 2.01 -0.68
C GLY A 37 18.89 3.12 -0.03
N GLN A 38 19.57 4.19 0.40
CA GLN A 38 18.90 5.35 1.01
C GLN A 38 18.37 6.36 -0.02
N LYS A 39 18.85 6.29 -1.27
CA LYS A 39 18.60 7.33 -2.27
C LYS A 39 17.98 6.76 -3.53
N THR A 40 18.73 5.96 -4.29
CA THR A 40 18.36 5.58 -5.66
C THR A 40 17.04 4.82 -5.71
N GLU A 41 16.92 3.72 -4.95
CA GLU A 41 15.73 2.88 -4.96
C GLU A 41 14.51 3.58 -4.34
N PRO A 42 14.60 4.22 -3.15
CA PRO A 42 13.48 4.96 -2.60
C PRO A 42 12.99 6.09 -3.53
N LEU A 43 13.90 6.82 -4.18
CA LEU A 43 13.53 7.86 -5.15
C LEU A 43 12.81 7.24 -6.35
N TYR A 44 13.33 6.16 -6.91
CA TYR A 44 12.72 5.46 -8.04
C TYR A 44 11.28 5.02 -7.73
N PHE A 45 11.05 4.35 -6.60
CA PHE A 45 9.70 3.92 -6.23
C PHE A 45 8.77 5.08 -5.88
N ASN A 46 9.28 6.16 -5.29
CA ASN A 46 8.46 7.35 -5.05
C ASN A 46 8.04 8.02 -6.37
N SER A 47 8.94 8.14 -7.34
CA SER A 47 8.61 8.66 -8.67
C SER A 47 7.55 7.81 -9.38
N LEU A 48 7.66 6.47 -9.32
CA LEU A 48 6.61 5.59 -9.86
C LEU A 48 5.29 5.77 -9.12
N ARG A 49 5.32 5.89 -7.78
CA ARG A 49 4.11 6.12 -6.99
C ARG A 49 3.38 7.39 -7.42
N GLU A 50 4.13 8.45 -7.69
CA GLU A 50 3.60 9.73 -8.17
C GLU A 50 3.04 9.62 -9.60
N GLU A 51 3.79 9.00 -10.51
CA GLU A 51 3.40 8.81 -11.92
C GLU A 51 2.08 8.04 -12.04
N TYR A 52 1.95 6.94 -11.29
CA TYR A 52 0.73 6.11 -11.27
C TYR A 52 -0.35 6.63 -10.31
N ARG A 53 -0.13 7.78 -9.65
CA ARG A 53 -1.07 8.40 -8.69
C ARG A 53 -1.52 7.44 -7.57
N LEU A 54 -0.61 6.60 -7.10
CA LEU A 54 -0.84 5.63 -6.04
C LEU A 54 -0.85 6.34 -4.68
N GLN A 55 -1.80 6.01 -3.82
CA GLN A 55 -1.96 6.72 -2.55
C GLN A 55 -0.88 6.30 -1.54
N ALA A 56 -0.43 7.24 -0.69
CA ALA A 56 0.52 6.95 0.38
C ALA A 56 0.01 5.92 1.39
N THR A 57 -1.31 5.84 1.55
CA THR A 57 -1.98 4.85 2.39
C THR A 57 -1.81 3.44 1.85
N ASP A 58 -1.66 3.31 0.53
CA ASP A 58 -1.64 2.05 -0.19
C ASP A 58 -0.21 1.56 -0.39
N ILE A 59 0.78 2.46 -0.47
CA ILE A 59 2.19 2.08 -0.66
C ILE A 59 3.10 2.86 0.29
N ARG A 60 3.74 2.13 1.20
CA ARG A 60 4.78 2.64 2.11
C ARG A 60 6.15 2.22 1.59
N ILE A 61 7.00 3.21 1.30
CA ILE A 61 8.39 3.01 0.88
C ILE A 61 9.30 3.48 2.03
N THR A 62 10.24 2.66 2.44
CA THR A 62 11.22 2.97 3.50
C THR A 62 12.56 2.33 3.18
N ASN A 63 13.62 2.84 3.79
CA ASN A 63 14.95 2.25 3.74
C ASN A 63 15.31 1.57 5.06
N ALA A 64 16.04 0.46 4.99
CA ALA A 64 16.62 -0.18 6.16
C ALA A 64 17.86 0.57 6.65
N LYS A 65 18.17 0.46 7.95
CA LYS A 65 19.44 0.92 8.52
C LYS A 65 20.43 -0.24 8.49
N GLY A 66 21.26 -0.32 7.46
CA GLY A 66 22.32 -1.32 7.32
C GLY A 66 22.51 -1.77 5.87
N SER A 67 23.69 -2.32 5.58
CA SER A 67 24.11 -2.83 4.27
C SER A 67 24.07 -4.37 4.19
N ASP A 68 23.37 -5.01 5.13
CA ASP A 68 23.26 -6.46 5.19
C ASP A 68 21.84 -6.89 4.81
N PRO A 69 21.66 -7.75 3.79
CA PRO A 69 20.34 -8.19 3.34
C PRO A 69 19.51 -8.84 4.44
N MET A 70 20.12 -9.56 5.39
CA MET A 70 19.38 -10.18 6.50
C MET A 70 18.84 -9.15 7.48
N SER A 71 19.59 -8.07 7.73
CA SER A 71 19.15 -6.95 8.56
C SER A 71 17.96 -6.21 7.92
N LEU A 72 17.97 -6.07 6.59
CA LEU A 72 16.84 -5.52 5.84
C LEU A 72 15.58 -6.38 5.99
N VAL A 73 15.69 -7.70 5.83
CA VAL A 73 14.55 -8.62 5.96
C VAL A 73 13.98 -8.59 7.38
N LYS A 74 14.84 -8.59 8.41
CA LYS A 74 14.40 -8.46 9.82
C LYS A 74 13.63 -7.17 10.04
N TYR A 75 14.15 -6.06 9.53
CA TYR A 75 13.49 -4.76 9.61
C TYR A 75 12.12 -4.75 8.92
N ALA A 76 11.99 -5.38 7.76
CA ALA A 76 10.71 -5.53 7.06
C ALA A 76 9.70 -6.35 7.87
N ILE A 77 10.13 -7.46 8.49
CA ILE A 77 9.30 -8.30 9.36
C ILE A 77 8.81 -7.50 10.58
N ASP A 78 9.67 -6.70 11.19
CA ASP A 78 9.30 -5.89 12.35
C ASP A 78 8.27 -4.81 11.99
N LEU A 79 8.46 -4.14 10.85
CA LEU A 79 7.47 -3.18 10.34
C LEU A 79 6.12 -3.84 10.05
N TYR A 80 6.14 -5.04 9.45
CA TYR A 80 4.93 -5.81 9.20
C TYR A 80 4.23 -6.17 10.51
N LYS A 81 4.93 -6.76 11.48
CA LYS A 81 4.36 -7.12 12.79
C LYS A 81 3.80 -5.91 13.53
N ASN A 82 4.46 -4.75 13.46
CA ASN A 82 3.95 -3.53 14.07
C ASN A 82 2.66 -3.06 13.38
N SER A 83 2.60 -3.16 12.06
CA SER A 83 1.38 -2.84 11.30
C SER A 83 0.19 -3.74 11.69
N GLN A 84 0.45 -5.01 11.99
CA GLN A 84 -0.58 -5.94 12.48
C GLN A 84 -1.12 -5.55 13.85
N LYS A 85 -0.24 -5.11 14.76
CA LYS A 85 -0.65 -4.62 16.09
C LYS A 85 -1.51 -3.36 16.00
N GLU A 86 -1.27 -2.53 14.99
CA GLU A 86 -2.04 -1.31 14.71
C GLU A 86 -3.37 -1.58 13.99
N GLY A 87 -3.66 -2.84 13.62
CA GLY A 87 -4.85 -3.21 12.85
C GLY A 87 -4.82 -2.67 11.42
N ASN A 88 -3.63 -2.41 10.90
CA ASN A 88 -3.39 -1.83 9.59
C ASN A 88 -2.32 -2.67 8.91
N ASP A 89 -2.65 -3.90 8.58
CA ASP A 89 -1.73 -4.87 7.99
C ASP A 89 -1.31 -4.44 6.57
N PHE A 90 -0.15 -4.95 6.12
CA PHE A 90 0.21 -4.91 4.71
C PHE A 90 -0.27 -6.19 4.03
N ASP A 91 -0.83 -6.08 2.82
CA ASP A 91 -1.13 -7.23 1.97
C ASP A 91 0.16 -7.82 1.37
N PHE A 92 1.14 -6.96 1.05
CA PHE A 92 2.40 -7.37 0.44
C PHE A 92 3.59 -6.66 1.08
N VAL A 93 4.69 -7.38 1.24
CA VAL A 93 5.96 -6.85 1.73
C VAL A 93 7.06 -7.22 0.75
N PHE A 94 7.75 -6.21 0.21
CA PHE A 94 8.87 -6.35 -0.71
C PHE A 94 10.16 -5.86 -0.06
N CYS A 95 11.22 -6.64 -0.25
CA CYS A 95 12.58 -6.31 0.14
C CYS A 95 13.40 -6.11 -1.12
N VAL A 96 14.00 -4.93 -1.29
CA VAL A 96 14.80 -4.55 -2.44
C VAL A 96 16.23 -4.33 -1.96
N PHE A 97 17.16 -5.09 -2.52
CA PHE A 97 18.58 -5.07 -2.19
C PHE A 97 19.37 -5.49 -3.41
N ASP A 98 20.57 -4.95 -3.56
CA ASP A 98 21.42 -5.26 -4.71
C ASP A 98 22.04 -6.65 -4.55
N LYS A 99 22.18 -7.34 -5.68
CA LYS A 99 22.69 -8.72 -5.70
C LYS A 99 24.21 -8.80 -5.43
N ASP A 100 24.93 -7.69 -5.50
CA ASP A 100 26.37 -7.70 -5.70
C ASP A 100 27.22 -7.26 -4.50
N ASP A 101 26.65 -6.85 -3.37
CA ASP A 101 27.44 -6.66 -2.13
C ASP A 101 27.63 -7.99 -1.37
N HIS A 102 28.71 -8.68 -1.80
CA HIS A 102 29.44 -9.75 -1.12
C HIS A 102 28.90 -11.19 -1.19
N ALA A 103 29.60 -11.99 -2.01
CA ALA A 103 30.05 -13.40 -1.84
C ALA A 103 29.11 -14.53 -1.33
N ASN A 104 27.94 -14.26 -0.75
CA ASN A 104 27.07 -15.25 -0.13
C ASN A 104 25.61 -15.21 -0.61
N PHE A 105 25.41 -14.85 -1.88
CA PHE A 105 24.14 -14.93 -2.63
C PHE A 105 23.41 -16.29 -2.48
N LYS A 106 24.12 -17.37 -2.14
CA LYS A 106 23.55 -18.72 -1.99
C LYS A 106 22.75 -18.96 -0.70
N GLN A 107 22.86 -18.14 0.35
CA GLN A 107 22.14 -18.40 1.61
C GLN A 107 20.72 -17.82 1.67
N SER A 108 20.37 -16.84 0.82
CA SER A 108 19.06 -16.17 0.87
C SER A 108 17.90 -16.95 0.23
N MET A 109 18.18 -17.95 -0.62
CA MET A 109 17.15 -18.74 -1.31
C MET A 109 16.44 -19.78 -0.43
N LYS A 110 16.79 -19.94 0.84
CA LYS A 110 16.23 -21.02 1.70
C LYS A 110 14.94 -20.67 2.46
N TYR A 111 14.42 -19.43 2.36
CA TYR A 111 13.26 -19.00 3.14
C TYR A 111 11.98 -18.74 2.33
N GLN A 112 11.92 -19.14 1.05
CA GLN A 112 10.63 -19.29 0.37
C GLN A 112 9.97 -20.60 0.80
N LYS A 113 8.98 -20.49 1.68
CA LYS A 113 7.89 -21.45 1.83
C LYS A 113 6.58 -20.70 1.80
#